data_AF-A0A6J5FXK7-F1
#
_entry.id   AF-A0A6J5FXK7-F1
#
_cell.length_a   1.000
_cell.length_b   1.000
_cell.length_c   1.000
_cell.angle_alpha   90.00
_cell.angle_beta   90.00
_cell.angle_gamma   90.00
#
_symmetry.space_group_name_H-M   'P 1'
#
loop_
_entity.id
_entity.type
_entity.pdbx_description
1 polymer ?
#
loop_
_entity_poly.entity_id
_entity_poly.type
_entity_poly.pdbx_seq_one_letter_code
_entity_poly.pdbx_strand_id
1 'polypeptide(L)' 'MAARQAAGHHGPSFDVTRRFIRPLRVRPDGFIEFSYSAGDPELSVELILPVHAFREFCAQQGVEVVLPSPAPLVAAPH' A
#
# COMPACT_ATOMS: atom_id res chain seq x y z
N MET A 1 -30.85 -4.64 29.55
CA MET A 1 -31.07 -3.56 28.56
C MET A 1 -30.38 -2.31 29.10
N ALA A 2 -29.35 -1.68 28.55
CA ALA A 2 -28.67 -1.77 27.26
C ALA A 2 -27.21 -1.32 27.49
N ALA A 3 -26.25 -2.02 26.89
CA ALA A 3 -24.85 -1.58 26.89
C ALA A 3 -24.75 -0.28 26.08
N ARG A 4 -24.45 0.83 26.75
CA ARG A 4 -24.03 2.07 26.08
C ARG A 4 -22.51 2.09 26.05
N GLN A 5 -21.95 1.67 24.92
CA GLN A 5 -20.64 1.98 24.35
C GLN A 5 -20.72 1.41 22.92
N ALA A 6 -20.35 2.08 21.83
CA ALA A 6 -19.18 2.91 21.63
C ALA A 6 -19.51 4.12 20.75
N ALA A 7 -18.92 5.26 21.08
CA ALA A 7 -18.75 6.34 20.12
C ALA A 7 -17.98 5.76 18.92
N GLY A 8 -18.60 5.75 17.74
CA GLY A 8 -17.96 5.34 16.50
C GLY A 8 -16.76 6.25 16.26
N HIS A 9 -15.57 5.66 16.26
CA HIS A 9 -14.35 6.32 15.82
C HIS A 9 -14.43 6.45 14.30
N HIS A 10 -14.97 7.54 13.76
CA HIS A 10 -14.86 7.85 12.33
C HIS A 10 -13.47 8.49 12.07
N GLY A 11 -12.42 7.71 12.31
CA GLY A 11 -11.11 7.94 11.68
C GLY A 11 -11.21 7.64 10.17
N PRO A 12 -10.21 8.03 9.35
CA PRO A 12 -10.27 7.84 7.90
C PRO A 12 -10.68 6.39 7.60
N SER A 13 -11.77 6.25 6.88
CA SER A 13 -12.43 4.97 6.61
C SER A 13 -11.43 3.95 6.07
N PHE A 14 -11.07 2.96 6.90
CA PHE A 14 -10.25 1.81 6.54
C PHE A 14 -11.03 0.98 5.52
N ASP A 15 -10.78 1.26 4.24
CA ASP A 15 -11.54 0.70 3.14
C ASP A 15 -10.74 -0.43 2.49
N VAL A 16 -10.97 -1.66 2.97
CA VAL A 16 -10.31 -2.88 2.49
C VAL A 16 -10.48 -3.15 0.98
N THR A 17 -11.36 -2.42 0.30
CA THR A 17 -11.52 -2.52 -1.16
C THR A 17 -10.45 -1.73 -1.91
N ARG A 18 -9.76 -0.79 -1.25
CA ARG A 18 -8.62 -0.07 -1.80
C ARG A 18 -7.39 -0.94 -1.71
N ARG A 19 -6.60 -0.95 -2.78
CA ARG A 19 -5.34 -1.68 -2.84
C ARG A 19 -4.25 -0.74 -3.31
N PHE A 20 -3.08 -0.86 -2.73
CA PHE A 20 -1.91 -0.03 -3.00
C PHE A 20 -0.74 -0.92 -3.40
N ILE A 21 0.00 -0.53 -4.44
CA ILE A 21 1.26 -1.16 -4.81
C ILE A 21 2.34 -0.09 -4.90
N ARG A 22 3.47 -0.35 -4.23
CA ARG A 22 4.66 0.49 -4.29
C ARG A 22 5.86 -0.35 -4.74
N PRO A 23 6.35 -0.17 -5.97
CA PRO A 23 7.61 -0.74 -6.40
C PRO A 23 8.77 -0.19 -5.56
N LEU A 24 9.64 -1.07 -5.06
CA LEU A 24 10.80 -0.69 -4.26
C LEU A 24 12.07 -0.72 -5.11
N ARG A 25 12.36 -1.87 -5.73
CA ARG A 25 13.57 -2.08 -6.53
C ARG A 25 13.37 -3.13 -7.60
N VAL A 26 13.91 -2.88 -8.79
CA VAL A 26 14.12 -3.92 -9.80
C VAL A 26 15.51 -4.50 -9.61
N ARG A 27 15.59 -5.80 -9.43
CA ARG A 27 16.83 -6.56 -9.28
C ARG A 27 17.39 -6.96 -10.66
N PRO A 28 18.72 -7.10 -10.79
CA PRO A 28 19.36 -7.44 -12.06
C PRO A 28 19.05 -8.87 -12.54
N ASP A 29 18.56 -9.75 -11.66
CA ASP A 29 18.14 -11.11 -11.96
C ASP A 29 16.70 -11.20 -12.51
N GLY A 30 16.06 -10.07 -12.82
CA GLY A 30 14.72 -10.04 -13.43
C GLY A 30 13.57 -10.12 -12.44
N PHE A 31 13.85 -9.90 -11.15
CA PHE A 31 12.86 -9.81 -10.08
C PHE A 31 12.59 -8.36 -9.69
N ILE A 32 11.42 -8.09 -9.14
CA ILE A 32 11.05 -6.80 -8.57
C ILE A 32 10.58 -6.99 -7.14
N GLU A 33 11.14 -6.17 -6.25
CA GLU A 33 10.72 -6.02 -4.87
C GLU A 33 9.68 -4.90 -4.82
N PHE A 34 8.56 -5.15 -4.16
CA PHE A 34 7.47 -4.19 -4.02
C PHE A 34 6.72 -4.41 -2.72
N SER A 35 6.08 -3.37 -2.19
CA SER A 35 5.12 -3.52 -1.09
C SER A 35 3.69 -3.44 -1.61
N TYR A 36 2.83 -4.28 -1.06
CA TYR A 36 1.40 -4.33 -1.35
C TYR A 36 0.61 -4.10 -0.07
N SER A 37 -0.39 -3.22 -0.11
CA SER A 37 -1.27 -2.97 1.04
C SER A 37 -2.73 -3.02 0.62
N ALA A 38 -3.58 -3.59 1.46
CA ALA A 38 -5.03 -3.59 1.28
C ALA A 38 -5.69 -2.75 2.38
N GLY A 39 -6.43 -1.73 1.98
CA GLY A 39 -7.10 -0.76 2.84
C GLY A 39 -6.20 0.35 3.37
N ASP A 40 -5.11 0.00 4.04
CA ASP A 40 -4.22 0.97 4.68
C ASP A 40 -2.79 0.86 4.12
N PRO A 41 -2.22 1.93 3.57
CA PRO A 41 -0.87 1.93 3.04
C PRO A 41 0.21 1.66 4.11
N GLU A 42 -0.02 1.95 5.39
CA GLU A 42 0.90 1.64 6.49
C GLU A 42 0.94 0.13 6.82
N LEU A 43 -0.14 -0.60 6.51
CA LEU A 43 -0.21 -2.07 6.66
C LEU A 43 0.15 -2.80 5.36
N SER A 44 1.42 -2.70 4.97
CA SER A 44 1.94 -3.30 3.75
C SER A 44 2.66 -4.63 3.97
N VAL A 45 2.56 -5.55 3.01
CA VAL A 45 3.41 -6.74 2.90
C VAL A 45 4.47 -6.53 1.83
N GLU A 46 5.72 -6.87 2.14
CA GLU A 46 6.81 -6.86 1.17
C GLU A 46 6.86 -8.17 0.38
N LEU A 47 6.87 -8.06 -0.94
CA LEU A 47 6.81 -9.17 -1.88
C LEU A 47 7.92 -9.03 -2.92
N ILE A 48 8.41 -10.19 -3.41
CA ILE A 48 9.39 -10.26 -4.49
C ILE A 48 8.85 -11.22 -5.54
N LEU A 49 8.67 -10.73 -6.77
CA LEU A 49 8.18 -11.53 -7.90
C LEU A 49 9.05 -11.30 -9.14
N PRO A 50 9.09 -12.24 -10.09
CA PRO A 50 9.57 -11.96 -11.43
C PRO A 50 8.80 -10.78 -12.05
N VAL A 51 9.46 -9.96 -12.86
CA VAL A 51 8.85 -8.76 -13.46
C VAL A 51 7.58 -9.06 -14.27
N HIS A 52 7.51 -10.20 -14.95
CA HIS A 52 6.30 -10.61 -15.68
C HIS A 52 5.13 -10.90 -14.73
N ALA A 53 5.37 -11.68 -13.68
CA ALA A 53 4.37 -12.03 -12.67
C ALA A 53 3.90 -10.80 -11.88
N PHE A 54 4.78 -9.83 -11.63
CA PHE A 54 4.40 -8.54 -11.05
C PHE A 54 3.40 -7.78 -11.93
N ARG A 55 3.59 -7.75 -13.26
CA ARG A 55 2.66 -7.08 -14.18
C ARG A 55 1.28 -7.74 -14.16
N GLU A 56 1.25 -9.07 -14.16
CA GLU A 56 0.00 -9.85 -14.03
C GLU A 56 -0.69 -9.61 -12.68
N PHE A 57 0.09 -9.59 -11.59
CA PHE A 57 -0.40 -9.27 -10.26
C PHE A 57 -1.06 -7.88 -10.24
N CYS A 58 -0.39 -6.85 -10.77
CA CYS A 58 -0.95 -5.50 -10.87
C CYS A 58 -2.25 -5.47 -11.69
N ALA A 59 -2.33 -6.22 -12.79
CA ALA A 59 -3.54 -6.29 -13.61
C ALA A 59 -4.72 -6.96 -12.88
N GLN A 60 -4.45 -7.99 -12.07
CA GLN A 60 -5.47 -8.72 -11.32
C GLN A 60 -5.97 -7.97 -10.09
N GLN A 61 -5.10 -7.21 -9.41
CA GLN A 61 -5.47 -6.56 -8.15
C GLN A 61 -6.35 -5.31 -8.34
N GLY A 62 -6.61 -4.84 -9.57
CA GLY A 62 -7.44 -3.66 -9.83
C GLY A 62 -6.92 -2.41 -9.10
N VAL A 63 -5.60 -2.34 -8.97
CA VAL A 63 -4.84 -1.42 -8.12
C VAL A 63 -4.56 -0.11 -8.85
N GLU A 64 -4.76 1.00 -8.16
CA GLU A 64 -4.18 2.27 -8.55
C GLU A 64 -2.69 2.24 -8.20
N VAL A 65 -1.82 2.39 -9.20
CA VAL A 65 -0.38 2.52 -8.94
C VAL A 65 -0.16 3.85 -8.23
N VAL A 66 0.01 3.79 -6.91
CA VAL A 66 0.43 4.94 -6.13
C VAL A 66 1.93 5.05 -6.29
N LEU A 67 2.34 5.89 -7.23
CA LEU A 67 3.71 6.38 -7.24
C LEU A 67 4.00 6.94 -5.84
N PRO A 68 5.19 6.69 -5.27
CA PRO A 68 5.58 7.41 -4.07
C PRO A 68 5.43 8.89 -4.40
N SER A 69 4.44 9.57 -3.80
CA SER A 69 4.42 11.02 -3.79
C SER A 69 5.79 11.42 -3.28
N PRO A 70 6.55 12.28 -3.98
CA PRO A 70 7.80 12.79 -3.44
C PRO A 70 7.43 13.36 -2.07
N ALA A 71 7.89 12.71 -1.00
CA ALA A 71 7.64 13.18 0.35
C ALA A 71 7.97 14.68 0.33
N PRO A 72 7.08 15.55 0.83
CA PRO A 72 7.39 16.97 0.82
C PRO A 72 8.69 17.10 1.58
N LEU A 73 9.71 17.61 0.88
CA LEU A 73 11.05 17.83 1.42
C LEU A 73 10.94 19.00 2.42
N VAL A 74 10.33 18.74 3.58
CA VAL A 74 10.05 19.73 4.64
C VAL A 74 9.90 18.96 5.95
N ALA A 75 10.62 19.22 7.04
CA ALA A 75 11.82 20.00 7.28
C ALA A 75 12.40 19.47 8.60
N ALA A 76 13.68 19.09 8.61
CA ALA A 76 14.51 19.32 9.79
C ALA A 76 15.39 20.52 9.42
N PRO A 77 15.47 21.58 10.25
CA PRO A 77 15.87 21.45 11.65
C PRO A 77 15.10 22.34 12.65
N HIS A 78 15.27 22.05 13.94
CA HIS A 78 15.48 23.08 14.97
C HIS A 78 16.70 22.66 15.80
#